data_AF-A0A4S9KYX3-F1
#
_entry.id   AF-A0A4S9KYX3-F1
#
_cell.length_a   1.000
_cell.length_b   1.000
_cell.length_c   1.000
_cell.angle_alpha   90.00
_cell.angle_beta   90.00
_cell.angle_gamma   90.00
#
_symmetry.space_group_name_H-M   'P 1'
#
loop_
_entity.id
_entity.type
_entity.pdbx_description
1 polymer ?
#
loop_
_entity_poly.entity_id
_entity_poly.type
_entity_poly.pdbx_seq_one_letter_code
_entity_poly.pdbx_strand_id
1 'polypeptide(L)'
;MESLMLFSIVCGFFFLEETHPDMQPWSTEDDLQHTEAETPLFAAQAGTTTAAVDLRNESYGTFNKVVQDQEWNVLPDGTDAPKEAEPQNQVVFTKRVVMLIIALGIFTYHSMSYDHLLPIFFQDSRVESRAHGNKMNSMAGGLGLSIQDVGVVMSVNGLIALGVQAIIFPLAAAWLGVWKLFIVTTVLHPIAYVVVPYLVLLPEEWLYPGIYACLTIRNIFAILVYPVILILLKEAAPAPSCLGKINGLAASTGAACRTLASPIAGILYGIGIEIDFTALAWWVSGAVAILGAIQVFFINRKKSSEWHQVRARAPCRFMPPEEHRQEIVHIVVQDEEEQELEADEQRRLLA
;
A
#
# COMPACT_ATOMS: atom_id res chain seq x y z
N MET A 1 25.16 5.02 -10.40
CA MET A 1 24.43 5.01 -9.12
C MET A 1 25.32 5.46 -7.97
N GLU A 2 26.54 4.93 -7.85
CA GLU A 2 27.48 5.29 -6.77
C GLU A 2 27.91 6.77 -6.77
N SER A 3 28.07 7.39 -7.93
CA SER A 3 28.41 8.82 -8.05
C SER A 3 27.32 9.77 -7.52
N LEU A 4 26.04 9.40 -7.68
CA LEU A 4 24.92 10.18 -7.16
C LEU A 4 24.79 10.06 -5.64
N MET A 5 25.09 8.87 -5.09
CA MET A 5 25.16 8.70 -3.63
C MET A 5 26.33 9.45 -3.01
N LEU A 6 27.52 9.39 -3.62
CA LEU A 6 28.67 10.17 -3.17
C LEU A 6 28.39 11.68 -3.23
N PHE A 7 27.77 12.16 -4.31
CA PHE A 7 27.37 13.56 -4.43
C PHE A 7 26.35 13.96 -3.35
N SER A 8 25.35 13.12 -3.08
CA SER A 8 24.39 13.34 -1.98
C SER A 8 25.05 13.41 -0.61
N ILE A 9 26.04 12.55 -0.34
CA ILE A 9 26.77 12.53 0.94
C ILE A 9 27.64 13.78 1.09
N VAL A 10 28.34 14.18 0.02
CA VAL A 10 29.18 15.38 0.01
C VAL A 10 28.32 16.64 0.16
N CYS A 11 27.19 16.73 -0.53
CA CYS A 11 26.24 17.83 -0.34
C CYS A 11 25.69 17.86 1.09
N GLY A 12 25.31 16.71 1.66
CA GLY A 12 24.92 16.62 3.07
C GLY A 12 26.01 17.14 4.00
N PHE A 13 27.26 16.71 3.84
CA PHE A 13 28.36 17.12 4.71
C PHE A 13 28.68 18.63 4.67
N PHE A 14 28.58 19.27 3.50
CA PHE A 14 28.90 20.70 3.35
C PHE A 14 27.71 21.63 3.56
N PHE A 15 26.47 21.16 3.38
CA PHE A 15 25.24 21.96 3.53
C PHE A 15 24.38 21.59 4.74
N LEU A 16 24.80 20.64 5.59
CA LEU A 16 24.21 20.44 6.90
C LEU A 16 24.61 21.61 7.79
N GLU A 17 23.69 22.56 7.93
CA GLU A 17 23.77 23.63 8.91
C GLU A 17 23.33 23.06 10.26
N GLU A 18 24.16 23.21 11.30
CA GLU A 18 23.90 22.67 12.63
C GLU A 18 22.63 23.31 13.21
N THR A 19 21.55 22.54 13.34
CA THR A 19 20.22 23.04 13.76
C THR A 19 20.02 23.04 15.27
N HIS A 20 20.98 22.55 16.06
CA HIS A 20 20.86 22.52 17.52
C HIS A 20 21.14 23.91 18.14
N PRO A 21 20.20 24.50 18.91
CA PRO A 21 20.34 25.86 19.43
C PRO A 21 21.57 26.06 20.32
N ASP A 22 22.00 25.04 21.06
CA ASP A 22 23.18 25.13 21.95
C ASP A 22 24.53 25.04 21.22
N MET A 23 24.54 24.57 19.97
CA MET A 23 25.78 24.31 19.21
C MET A 23 26.01 25.30 18.07
N GLN A 24 25.12 26.28 17.92
CA GLN A 24 25.31 27.37 16.99
C GLN A 24 26.27 28.42 17.57
N PRO A 25 27.25 28.90 16.79
CA PRO A 25 28.34 29.75 17.30
C PRO A 25 27.89 31.15 17.77
N TRP A 26 26.61 31.49 17.63
CA TRP A 26 26.01 32.75 18.09
C TRP A 26 25.07 32.59 19.30
N SER A 27 24.93 31.39 19.86
CA SER A 27 24.04 31.09 20.98
C SER A 27 24.64 31.54 22.31
N THR A 28 23.88 32.30 23.11
CA THR A 28 24.30 32.82 24.43
C THR A 28 23.48 32.15 25.54
N GLU A 29 24.03 31.98 26.74
CA GLU A 29 23.37 31.27 27.86
C GLU A 29 21.99 31.86 28.24
N ASP A 30 21.77 33.17 28.04
CA ASP A 30 20.47 33.82 28.25
C ASP A 30 19.42 33.46 27.19
N ASP A 31 19.83 33.11 25.96
CA ASP A 31 18.91 32.68 24.89
C ASP A 31 18.33 31.28 25.17
N LEU A 32 19.04 30.45 25.94
CA LEU A 32 18.65 29.08 26.29
C LEU A 32 17.64 29.00 27.43
N GLN A 33 17.56 30.02 28.30
CA GLN A 33 16.64 30.03 29.44
C GLN A 33 15.20 30.46 29.07
N HIS A 34 15.04 31.21 27.99
CA HIS A 34 13.75 31.70 27.52
C HIS A 34 13.27 31.07 26.21
N THR A 35 14.11 30.26 25.57
CA THR A 35 13.72 29.45 24.41
C THR A 35 13.33 28.07 24.92
N GLU A 36 12.06 27.88 25.29
CA GLU A 36 11.45 26.58 25.03
C GLU A 36 11.53 26.43 23.51
N ALA A 37 12.49 25.64 23.04
CA ALA A 37 12.68 25.39 21.62
C ALA A 37 11.47 24.59 21.12
N GLU A 38 10.36 25.28 20.88
CA GLU A 38 9.27 24.83 20.02
C GLU A 38 9.83 24.77 18.60
N THR A 39 10.74 23.84 18.37
CA THR A 39 11.08 23.42 17.02
C THR A 39 9.79 22.81 16.47
N PRO A 40 9.20 23.36 15.38
CA PRO A 40 8.20 22.64 14.62
C PRO A 40 8.96 21.55 13.85
N LEU A 41 9.51 20.59 14.60
CA LEU A 41 10.19 19.45 14.04
C LEU A 41 9.09 18.70 13.32
N PHE A 42 9.19 18.61 11.99
CA PHE A 42 8.29 17.79 11.18
C PHE A 42 8.22 16.44 11.87
N ALA A 43 7.10 16.18 12.53
CA ALA A 43 6.96 15.03 13.39
C ALA A 43 7.29 13.80 12.54
N ALA A 44 8.24 12.99 13.02
CA ALA A 44 8.92 12.02 12.17
C ALA A 44 7.86 11.04 11.64
N GLN A 45 7.50 11.20 10.37
CA GLN A 45 6.56 10.33 9.69
C GLN A 45 7.34 9.15 9.15
N ALA A 46 7.24 8.00 9.84
CA ALA A 46 7.80 6.74 9.37
C ALA A 46 7.15 6.25 8.05
N GLY A 47 6.06 6.89 7.62
CA GLY A 47 5.44 6.74 6.31
C GLY A 47 4.14 7.57 6.20
N THR A 48 3.44 7.47 5.08
CA THR A 48 2.13 8.13 4.86
C THR A 48 1.01 7.57 5.75
N THR A 49 1.33 6.60 6.60
CA THR A 49 0.35 5.73 7.27
C THR A 49 0.43 5.72 8.78
N THR A 50 1.41 6.39 9.39
CA THR A 50 1.60 6.49 10.85
C THR A 50 1.34 7.92 11.30
N ALA A 51 0.67 8.08 12.45
CA ALA A 51 0.59 9.38 13.12
C ALA A 51 2.01 9.92 13.34
N ALA A 52 2.19 11.21 13.11
CA ALA A 52 3.51 11.83 13.15
C ALA A 52 4.07 11.72 14.58
N VAL A 53 5.30 11.23 14.72
CA VAL A 53 5.91 11.00 16.04
C VAL A 53 6.33 12.34 16.62
N ASP A 54 5.62 12.76 17.66
CA ASP A 54 5.96 13.92 18.46
C ASP A 54 6.91 13.50 19.60
N LEU A 55 8.18 13.85 19.46
CA LEU A 55 9.23 13.52 20.43
C LEU A 55 9.05 14.23 21.78
N ARG A 56 8.10 15.17 21.88
CA ARG A 56 7.77 15.90 23.12
C ARG A 56 6.92 15.08 24.09
N ASN A 57 6.31 13.98 23.63
CA ASN A 57 5.55 13.09 24.48
C ASN A 57 6.50 12.07 25.14
N GLU A 58 6.42 11.84 26.46
CA GLU A 58 7.27 10.86 27.20
C GLU A 58 7.12 9.39 26.72
N SER A 59 6.36 9.16 25.65
CA SER A 59 6.05 7.85 25.07
C SER A 59 6.87 7.61 23.81
N TYR A 60 7.91 6.78 23.92
CA TYR A 60 8.72 6.33 22.79
C TYR A 60 8.11 5.06 22.17
N GLY A 61 7.74 5.11 20.89
CA GLY A 61 7.24 3.93 20.16
C GLY A 61 5.83 3.46 20.56
N THR A 62 5.55 2.16 20.41
CA THR A 62 4.26 1.42 20.55
C THR A 62 3.35 1.78 21.74
N PHE A 63 3.84 2.55 22.71
CA PHE A 63 3.14 2.91 23.94
C PHE A 63 2.69 4.36 23.99
N ASN A 64 2.19 4.92 22.89
CA ASN A 64 1.50 6.21 22.95
C ASN A 64 0.31 6.11 23.92
N LYS A 65 0.27 6.98 24.93
CA LYS A 65 -1.00 7.39 25.56
C LYS A 65 -1.79 8.16 24.50
N VAL A 66 -2.57 7.44 23.71
CA VAL A 66 -3.55 8.05 22.81
C VAL A 66 -4.57 8.74 23.73
N VAL A 67 -4.73 10.06 23.61
CA VAL A 67 -5.97 10.71 24.05
C VAL A 67 -7.05 10.07 23.20
N GLN A 68 -7.71 9.07 23.78
CA GLN A 68 -8.76 8.32 23.14
C GLN A 68 -9.88 9.33 22.87
N ASP A 69 -10.11 9.69 21.61
CA ASP A 69 -11.41 10.24 21.22
C ASP A 69 -12.43 9.26 21.78
N GLN A 70 -13.26 9.73 22.71
CA GLN A 70 -14.21 8.86 23.37
C GLN A 70 -15.18 8.35 22.30
N GLU A 71 -15.02 7.09 21.92
CA GLU A 71 -15.95 6.37 21.06
C GLU A 71 -17.05 5.82 21.97
N TRP A 72 -18.21 6.49 21.94
CA TRP A 72 -19.37 6.07 22.73
C TRP A 72 -20.11 5.02 21.91
N ASN A 73 -20.03 3.75 22.33
CA ASN A 73 -20.90 2.70 21.82
C ASN A 73 -22.25 2.83 22.53
N VAL A 74 -23.26 3.25 21.79
CA VAL A 74 -24.61 3.49 22.31
C VAL A 74 -25.55 2.49 21.66
N LEU A 75 -26.39 1.85 22.47
CA LEU A 75 -27.44 0.97 21.97
C LEU A 75 -28.49 1.78 21.18
N PRO A 76 -29.29 1.15 20.31
CA PRO A 76 -30.35 1.84 19.55
C PRO A 76 -31.36 2.59 20.43
N ASP A 77 -31.45 2.24 21.71
CA ASP A 77 -32.32 2.88 22.71
C ASP A 77 -31.71 4.13 23.38
N GLY A 78 -30.47 4.51 23.02
CA GLY A 78 -29.76 5.66 23.58
C GLY A 78 -29.10 5.41 24.92
N THR A 79 -29.10 4.17 25.43
CA THR A 79 -28.33 3.81 26.63
C THR A 79 -26.88 3.48 26.30
N ASP A 80 -25.98 3.84 27.21
CA ASP A 80 -24.57 3.46 27.12
C ASP A 80 -24.50 1.93 27.07
N ALA A 81 -23.86 1.39 26.04
CA ALA A 81 -23.51 -0.02 26.04
C ALA A 81 -22.72 -0.30 27.33
N PRO A 82 -22.94 -1.43 28.03
CA PRO A 82 -22.14 -1.78 29.18
C PRO A 82 -20.66 -1.62 28.81
N LYS A 83 -19.89 -0.89 29.63
CA LYS A 83 -18.42 -0.85 29.53
C LYS A 83 -17.92 -2.27 29.81
N GLU A 84 -18.07 -3.15 28.84
CA GLU A 84 -17.49 -4.47 28.85
C GLU A 84 -15.99 -4.21 28.93
N ALA A 85 -15.40 -4.63 30.06
CA ALA A 85 -13.98 -4.43 30.32
C ALA A 85 -13.21 -4.82 29.05
N GLU A 86 -12.43 -3.88 28.49
CA GLU A 86 -11.66 -4.10 27.27
C GLU A 86 -11.12 -5.52 27.30
N PRO A 87 -11.56 -6.41 26.39
CA PRO A 87 -11.13 -7.79 26.48
C PRO A 87 -9.62 -7.77 26.32
N GLN A 88 -8.90 -8.07 27.42
CA GLN A 88 -7.43 -8.10 27.48
C GLN A 88 -6.81 -9.06 26.45
N ASN A 89 -7.65 -9.81 25.74
CA ASN A 89 -7.33 -10.73 24.68
C ASN A 89 -8.10 -10.39 23.39
N GLN A 90 -8.03 -9.15 22.91
CA GLN A 90 -8.50 -8.84 21.56
C GLN A 90 -7.72 -9.67 20.54
N VAL A 91 -8.44 -10.49 19.76
CA VAL A 91 -7.85 -11.31 18.70
C VAL A 91 -7.31 -10.37 17.63
N VAL A 92 -5.99 -10.14 17.67
CA VAL A 92 -5.24 -9.24 16.78
C VAL A 92 -5.47 -9.60 15.30
N PHE A 93 -5.61 -10.89 15.00
CA PHE A 93 -5.74 -11.44 13.66
C PHE A 93 -7.18 -11.86 13.39
N THR A 94 -8.02 -10.90 13.02
CA THR A 94 -9.35 -11.20 12.49
C THR A 94 -9.23 -11.87 11.11
N LYS A 95 -10.22 -12.69 10.73
CA LYS A 95 -10.25 -13.35 9.42
C LYS A 95 -10.07 -12.34 8.27
N ARG A 96 -10.65 -11.15 8.40
CA ARG A 96 -10.53 -10.05 7.43
C ARG A 96 -9.11 -9.52 7.30
N VAL A 97 -8.43 -9.26 8.42
CA VAL A 97 -7.03 -8.80 8.45
C VAL A 97 -6.13 -9.84 7.78
N VAL A 98 -6.28 -11.12 8.15
CA VAL A 98 -5.48 -12.21 7.55
C VAL A 98 -5.72 -12.29 6.03
N MET A 99 -6.98 -12.20 5.58
CA MET A 99 -7.29 -12.20 4.15
C MET A 99 -6.67 -11.00 3.41
N LEU A 100 -6.67 -9.81 4.01
CA LEU A 100 -6.02 -8.63 3.40
C LEU A 100 -4.49 -8.75 3.35
N ILE A 101 -3.87 -9.39 4.35
CA ILE A 101 -2.43 -9.69 4.35
C ILE A 101 -2.10 -10.72 3.25
N ILE A 102 -2.91 -11.76 3.10
CA ILE A 102 -2.78 -12.73 2.01
C ILE A 102 -2.93 -12.02 0.65
N ALA A 103 -3.93 -11.13 0.51
CA ALA A 103 -4.14 -10.34 -0.71
C ALA A 103 -2.92 -9.47 -1.03
N LEU A 104 -2.34 -8.82 -0.02
CA LEU A 104 -1.11 -8.03 -0.14
C LEU A 104 0.05 -8.89 -0.62
N GLY A 105 0.20 -10.10 -0.07
CA GLY A 105 1.26 -11.04 -0.46
C GLY A 105 1.13 -11.49 -1.91
N ILE A 106 -0.06 -11.94 -2.31
CA ILE A 106 -0.36 -12.34 -3.70
C ILE A 106 -0.09 -11.18 -4.66
N PHE A 107 -0.63 -10.00 -4.36
CA PHE A 107 -0.42 -8.78 -5.13
C PHE A 107 1.07 -8.46 -5.29
N THR A 108 1.79 -8.42 -4.18
CA THR A 108 3.20 -8.07 -4.15
C THR A 108 4.02 -9.07 -4.95
N TYR A 109 3.72 -10.37 -4.83
CA TYR A 109 4.38 -11.41 -5.59
C TYR A 109 4.20 -11.22 -7.10
N HIS A 110 2.96 -11.22 -7.60
CA HIS A 110 2.74 -11.17 -9.05
C HIS A 110 3.20 -9.84 -9.65
N SER A 111 3.01 -8.72 -8.94
CA SER A 111 3.44 -7.39 -9.40
C SER A 111 4.96 -7.32 -9.53
N MET A 112 5.70 -7.88 -8.57
CA MET A 112 7.16 -7.90 -8.60
C MET A 112 7.71 -8.89 -9.63
N SER A 113 7.05 -10.04 -9.82
CA SER A 113 7.41 -10.95 -10.92
C SER A 113 7.29 -10.23 -12.26
N TYR A 114 6.24 -9.44 -12.47
CA TYR A 114 6.13 -8.61 -13.67
C TYR A 114 7.33 -7.65 -13.79
N ASP A 115 7.66 -6.89 -12.74
CA ASP A 115 8.75 -5.90 -12.77
C ASP A 115 10.10 -6.51 -13.16
N HIS A 116 10.37 -7.73 -12.72
CA HIS A 116 11.61 -8.43 -13.05
C HIS A 116 11.58 -9.10 -14.43
N LEU A 117 10.43 -9.65 -14.84
CA LEU A 117 10.27 -10.29 -16.16
C LEU A 117 10.31 -9.28 -17.30
N LEU A 118 9.80 -8.06 -17.07
CA LEU A 118 9.61 -7.08 -18.13
C LEU A 118 10.93 -6.66 -18.82
N PRO A 119 12.01 -6.25 -18.11
CA PRO A 119 13.28 -5.93 -18.76
C PRO A 119 13.90 -7.14 -19.47
N ILE A 120 13.78 -8.34 -18.88
CA ILE A 120 14.30 -9.58 -19.46
C ILE A 120 13.61 -9.85 -20.80
N PHE A 121 12.28 -9.78 -20.82
CA PHE A 121 11.47 -9.96 -22.03
C PHE A 121 11.74 -8.89 -23.09
N PHE A 122 12.01 -7.64 -22.69
CA PHE A 122 12.33 -6.58 -23.63
C PHE A 122 13.69 -6.80 -24.30
N GLN A 123 14.67 -7.26 -23.54
CA GLN A 123 16.03 -7.51 -24.01
C GLN A 123 16.16 -8.81 -24.80
N ASP A 124 15.37 -9.83 -24.44
CA ASP A 124 15.47 -11.16 -25.05
C ASP A 124 15.25 -11.12 -26.57
N SER A 125 15.99 -11.95 -27.29
CA SER A 125 16.08 -11.88 -28.75
C SER A 125 14.75 -12.23 -29.41
N ARG A 126 14.42 -11.50 -30.49
CA ARG A 126 13.23 -11.80 -31.28
C ARG A 126 13.48 -13.07 -32.09
N VAL A 127 12.70 -14.12 -31.85
CA VAL A 127 12.78 -15.34 -32.66
C VAL A 127 12.08 -15.04 -33.99
N GLU A 128 12.85 -14.92 -35.07
CA GLU A 128 12.25 -14.78 -36.40
C GLU A 128 11.46 -16.06 -36.74
N SER A 129 10.13 -15.93 -36.82
CA SER A 129 9.18 -16.97 -37.27
C SER A 129 9.43 -17.51 -38.69
N ARG A 130 10.59 -17.25 -39.29
CA ARG A 130 10.96 -17.66 -40.65
C ARG A 130 11.88 -18.89 -40.70
N ALA A 131 12.55 -19.28 -39.61
CA ALA A 131 13.58 -20.33 -39.67
C ALA A 131 13.11 -21.75 -39.32
N HIS A 132 12.03 -21.93 -38.57
CA HIS A 132 11.55 -23.26 -38.17
C HIS A 132 10.05 -23.41 -38.47
N GLY A 133 9.72 -24.35 -39.36
CA GLY A 133 8.37 -24.62 -39.89
C GLY A 133 7.32 -25.10 -38.89
N ASN A 134 7.47 -24.85 -37.59
CA ASN A 134 6.47 -25.14 -36.56
C ASN A 134 5.69 -23.87 -36.21
N LYS A 135 4.52 -23.71 -36.83
CA LYS A 135 3.52 -22.64 -36.57
C LYS A 135 2.92 -22.63 -35.15
N MET A 136 3.35 -23.53 -34.26
CA MET A 136 2.78 -23.70 -32.91
C MET A 136 3.34 -22.69 -31.90
N ASN A 137 4.53 -22.11 -32.13
CA ASN A 137 5.27 -21.33 -31.13
C ASN A 137 5.43 -19.85 -31.52
N SER A 138 4.35 -19.22 -32.01
CA SER A 138 4.35 -17.82 -32.46
C SER A 138 4.68 -16.77 -31.37
N MET A 139 4.82 -17.19 -30.11
CA MET A 139 5.14 -16.33 -28.96
C MET A 139 6.50 -16.69 -28.33
N ALA A 140 7.42 -17.29 -29.09
CA ALA A 140 8.78 -17.56 -28.65
C ALA A 140 9.65 -16.29 -28.71
N GLY A 141 10.46 -16.07 -27.69
CA GLY A 141 11.43 -14.95 -27.59
C GLY A 141 10.89 -13.67 -26.97
N GLY A 142 11.65 -12.59 -27.14
CA GLY A 142 11.37 -11.25 -26.63
C GLY A 142 11.29 -10.18 -27.72
N LEU A 143 11.47 -8.91 -27.34
CA LEU A 143 11.42 -7.77 -28.27
C LEU A 143 12.76 -7.47 -28.97
N GLY A 144 13.88 -7.97 -28.44
CA GLY A 144 15.22 -7.74 -28.99
C GLY A 144 15.72 -6.31 -28.85
N LEU A 145 15.23 -5.57 -27.84
CA LEU A 145 15.65 -4.18 -27.60
C LEU A 145 17.06 -4.13 -26.99
N SER A 146 17.81 -3.08 -27.33
CA SER A 146 19.11 -2.84 -26.71
C SER A 146 18.97 -2.52 -25.22
N ILE A 147 20.01 -2.79 -24.42
CA ILE A 147 20.02 -2.46 -22.98
C ILE A 147 19.77 -0.97 -22.75
N GLN A 148 20.29 -0.11 -23.64
CA GLN A 148 20.09 1.32 -23.61
C GLN A 148 18.61 1.68 -23.81
N ASP A 149 17.96 1.09 -24.81
CA ASP A 149 16.54 1.35 -25.11
C ASP A 149 15.64 0.88 -23.97
N VAL A 150 15.91 -0.31 -23.42
CA VAL A 150 15.20 -0.80 -22.24
C VAL A 150 15.35 0.17 -21.07
N GLY A 151 16.56 0.69 -20.83
CA GLY A 151 16.81 1.70 -19.80
C GLY A 151 15.98 2.98 -20.01
N VAL A 152 15.89 3.47 -21.24
CA VAL A 152 15.06 4.65 -21.57
C VAL A 152 13.58 4.37 -21.35
N VAL A 153 13.07 3.24 -21.85
CA VAL A 153 11.67 2.84 -21.68
C VAL A 153 11.31 2.71 -20.20
N MET A 154 12.16 2.06 -19.40
CA MET A 154 11.95 1.92 -17.95
C MET A 154 12.03 3.26 -17.22
N SER A 155 12.88 4.19 -17.67
CA SER A 155 12.96 5.55 -17.09
C SER A 155 11.67 6.34 -17.34
N VAL A 156 11.16 6.32 -18.58
CA VAL A 156 9.88 6.96 -18.93
C VAL A 156 8.72 6.29 -18.18
N ASN A 157 8.75 4.96 -18.03
CA ASN A 157 7.78 4.23 -17.22
C ASN A 157 7.74 4.73 -15.77
N GLY A 158 8.89 5.02 -15.16
CA GLY A 158 8.97 5.60 -13.83
C GLY A 158 8.28 6.98 -13.75
N LEU A 159 8.44 7.82 -14.77
CA LEU A 159 7.76 9.12 -14.83
C LEU A 159 6.24 8.96 -14.97
N ILE A 160 5.79 8.02 -15.81
CA ILE A 160 4.36 7.68 -15.96
C ILE A 160 3.81 7.19 -14.62
N ALA A 161 4.53 6.29 -13.94
CA ALA A 161 4.15 5.76 -12.64
C ALA A 161 4.00 6.88 -11.59
N LEU A 162 4.94 7.83 -11.56
CA LEU A 162 4.85 9.00 -10.68
C LEU A 162 3.57 9.82 -10.95
N GLY A 163 3.24 10.07 -12.22
CA GLY A 163 2.03 10.78 -12.60
C GLY A 163 0.75 10.03 -12.19
N VAL A 164 0.71 8.72 -12.40
CA VAL A 164 -0.40 7.85 -11.97
C VAL A 164 -0.57 7.91 -10.45
N GLN A 165 0.53 7.83 -9.68
CA GLN A 165 0.48 7.89 -8.23
C GLN A 165 0.04 9.28 -7.70
N ALA A 166 0.57 10.36 -8.27
CA ALA A 166 0.32 11.71 -7.76
C ALA A 166 -1.07 12.24 -8.11
N ILE A 167 -1.64 11.84 -9.26
CA ILE A 167 -2.88 12.41 -9.78
C ILE A 167 -4.01 11.37 -9.79
N ILE A 168 -3.77 10.21 -10.40
CA ILE A 168 -4.83 9.23 -10.66
C ILE A 168 -5.27 8.55 -9.37
N PHE A 169 -4.33 8.17 -8.50
CA PHE A 169 -4.65 7.54 -7.22
C PHE A 169 -5.58 8.37 -6.32
N PRO A 170 -5.26 9.62 -5.95
CA PRO A 170 -6.12 10.39 -5.07
C PRO A 170 -7.49 10.68 -5.70
N LEU A 171 -7.54 10.95 -7.02
CA LEU A 171 -8.80 11.18 -7.72
C LEU A 171 -9.68 9.92 -7.76
N ALA A 172 -9.10 8.77 -8.10
CA ALA A 172 -9.81 7.50 -8.17
C ALA A 172 -10.31 7.08 -6.78
N ALA A 173 -9.49 7.27 -5.74
CA ALA A 173 -9.87 6.98 -4.36
C ALA A 173 -11.04 7.86 -3.89
N ALA A 174 -11.03 9.16 -4.23
CA ALA A 174 -12.10 10.08 -3.91
C ALA A 174 -13.41 9.77 -4.66
N TRP A 175 -13.32 9.40 -5.94
CA TRP A 175 -14.50 9.13 -6.77
C TRP A 175 -15.15 7.76 -6.53
N LEU A 176 -14.35 6.69 -6.49
CA LEU A 176 -14.87 5.33 -6.41
C LEU A 176 -15.00 4.84 -4.97
N GLY A 177 -14.26 5.45 -4.04
CA GLY A 177 -14.06 4.95 -2.70
C GLY A 177 -13.11 3.75 -2.67
N VAL A 178 -12.49 3.52 -1.51
CA VAL A 178 -11.39 2.56 -1.33
C VAL A 178 -11.82 1.11 -1.67
N TRP A 179 -13.00 0.67 -1.22
CA TRP A 179 -13.45 -0.70 -1.43
C TRP A 179 -13.77 -1.03 -2.89
N LYS A 180 -14.48 -0.15 -3.60
CA LYS A 180 -14.77 -0.39 -5.03
C LYS A 180 -13.49 -0.29 -5.86
N LEU A 181 -12.61 0.65 -5.51
CA LEU A 181 -11.31 0.79 -6.17
C LEU A 181 -10.48 -0.49 -6.00
N PHE A 182 -10.48 -1.10 -4.82
CA PHE A 182 -9.81 -2.38 -4.57
C PHE A 182 -10.33 -3.49 -5.49
N ILE A 183 -11.65 -3.68 -5.56
CA ILE A 183 -12.25 -4.73 -6.38
C ILE A 183 -11.93 -4.50 -7.86
N VAL A 184 -12.19 -3.30 -8.37
CA VAL A 184 -11.98 -2.97 -9.78
C VAL A 184 -10.51 -3.17 -10.16
N THR A 185 -9.60 -2.61 -9.37
CA THR A 185 -8.18 -2.64 -9.73
C THR A 185 -7.58 -4.04 -9.60
N THR A 186 -7.98 -4.84 -8.61
CA THR A 186 -7.51 -6.24 -8.48
C THR A 186 -8.13 -7.17 -9.54
N VAL A 187 -9.42 -7.01 -9.87
CA VAL A 187 -10.09 -7.87 -10.88
C VAL A 187 -9.64 -7.55 -12.30
N LEU A 188 -9.33 -6.29 -12.61
CA LEU A 188 -8.83 -5.90 -13.94
C LEU A 188 -7.31 -6.11 -14.09
N HIS A 189 -6.56 -6.22 -12.99
CA HIS A 189 -5.10 -6.39 -13.04
C HIS A 189 -4.63 -7.55 -13.95
N PRO A 190 -5.25 -8.75 -13.94
CA PRO A 190 -4.84 -9.87 -14.81
C PRO A 190 -4.74 -9.53 -16.30
N ILE A 191 -5.51 -8.54 -16.78
CA ILE A 191 -5.46 -8.07 -18.17
C ILE A 191 -4.03 -7.62 -18.53
N ALA A 192 -3.31 -6.98 -17.61
CA ALA A 192 -1.93 -6.54 -17.85
C ALA A 192 -1.00 -7.70 -18.20
N TYR A 193 -1.19 -8.89 -17.61
CA TYR A 193 -0.38 -10.07 -17.91
C TYR A 193 -0.73 -10.71 -19.25
N VAL A 194 -2.01 -10.65 -19.63
CA VAL A 194 -2.47 -11.20 -20.91
C VAL A 194 -1.97 -10.36 -22.08
N VAL A 195 -1.91 -9.03 -21.93
CA VAL A 195 -1.54 -8.13 -23.04
C VAL A 195 -0.04 -8.21 -23.40
N VAL A 196 0.86 -8.39 -22.43
CA VAL A 196 2.32 -8.31 -22.66
C VAL A 196 2.85 -9.30 -23.71
N PRO A 197 2.51 -10.60 -23.68
CA PRO A 197 3.01 -11.55 -24.69
C PRO A 197 2.64 -11.18 -26.13
N TYR A 198 1.53 -10.46 -26.35
CA TYR A 198 1.11 -10.03 -27.67
C TYR A 198 1.97 -8.89 -28.24
N LEU A 199 2.82 -8.24 -27.44
CA LEU A 199 3.79 -7.24 -27.93
C LEU A 199 4.76 -7.83 -28.96
N VAL A 200 5.06 -9.14 -28.89
CA VAL A 200 5.93 -9.81 -29.89
C VAL A 200 5.31 -9.80 -31.29
N LEU A 201 3.98 -9.80 -31.39
CA LEU A 201 3.25 -9.81 -32.65
C LEU A 201 3.12 -8.43 -33.30
N LEU A 202 3.47 -7.36 -32.58
CA LEU A 202 3.35 -6.00 -33.11
C LEU A 202 4.43 -5.71 -34.17
N PRO A 203 4.08 -5.03 -35.28
CA PRO A 203 5.05 -4.51 -36.22
C PRO A 203 5.91 -3.41 -35.57
N GLU A 204 7.13 -3.22 -36.09
CA GLU A 204 8.12 -2.30 -35.50
C GLU A 204 7.61 -0.85 -35.36
N GLU A 205 6.77 -0.40 -36.31
CA GLU A 205 6.16 0.94 -36.30
C GLU A 205 5.25 1.19 -35.08
N TRP A 206 4.61 0.14 -34.56
CA TRP A 206 3.65 0.22 -33.45
C TRP A 206 4.23 -0.25 -32.12
N LEU A 207 5.48 -0.73 -32.11
CA LEU A 207 6.11 -1.38 -30.97
C LEU A 207 6.21 -0.46 -29.74
N TYR A 208 6.82 0.72 -29.89
CA TYR A 208 6.98 1.68 -28.79
C TYR A 208 5.63 2.21 -28.26
N PRO A 209 4.68 2.65 -29.11
CA PRO A 209 3.33 2.98 -28.64
C PRO A 209 2.66 1.83 -27.89
N GLY A 210 2.80 0.59 -28.37
CA GLY A 210 2.26 -0.60 -27.72
C GLY A 210 2.89 -0.87 -26.35
N ILE A 211 4.21 -0.73 -26.24
CA ILE A 211 4.94 -0.84 -24.97
C ILE A 211 4.41 0.20 -23.97
N TYR A 212 4.37 1.48 -24.34
CA TYR A 212 3.92 2.54 -23.43
C TYR A 212 2.44 2.39 -23.04
N ALA A 213 1.58 1.96 -23.96
CA ALA A 213 0.18 1.66 -23.64
C ALA A 213 0.08 0.50 -22.62
N CYS A 214 0.81 -0.59 -22.84
CA CYS A 214 0.82 -1.74 -21.95
C CYS A 214 1.34 -1.37 -20.55
N LEU A 215 2.43 -0.60 -20.49
CA LEU A 215 3.00 -0.11 -19.25
C LEU A 215 2.06 0.85 -18.51
N THR A 216 1.36 1.72 -19.23
CA THR A 216 0.38 2.63 -18.64
C THR A 216 -0.79 1.86 -18.03
N ILE A 217 -1.36 0.90 -18.76
CA ILE A 217 -2.46 0.03 -18.27
C ILE A 217 -2.02 -0.69 -16.98
N ARG A 218 -0.84 -1.30 -17.02
CA ARG A 218 -0.25 -2.01 -15.89
C ARG A 218 -0.03 -1.07 -14.69
N ASN A 219 0.57 0.10 -14.90
CA ASN A 219 0.86 1.05 -13.84
C ASN A 219 -0.40 1.57 -13.16
N ILE A 220 -1.47 1.83 -13.92
CA ILE A 220 -2.76 2.23 -13.34
C ILE A 220 -3.22 1.18 -12.33
N PHE A 221 -3.27 -0.11 -12.69
CA PHE A 221 -3.75 -1.12 -11.75
C PHE A 221 -2.76 -1.38 -10.61
N ALA A 222 -1.46 -1.50 -10.89
CA ALA A 222 -0.47 -1.83 -9.87
C ALA A 222 -0.31 -0.73 -8.81
N ILE A 223 -0.26 0.53 -9.24
CA ILE A 223 -0.03 1.66 -8.32
C ILE A 223 -1.26 1.94 -7.46
N LEU A 224 -2.47 1.70 -7.99
CA LEU A 224 -3.70 1.88 -7.23
C LEU A 224 -3.89 0.80 -6.15
N VAL A 225 -3.61 -0.47 -6.46
CA VAL A 225 -3.92 -1.59 -5.55
C VAL A 225 -3.12 -1.52 -4.24
N TYR A 226 -1.82 -1.24 -4.31
CA TYR A 226 -0.94 -1.27 -3.12
C TYR A 226 -1.42 -0.36 -1.97
N PRO A 227 -1.59 0.97 -2.18
CA PRO A 227 -2.08 1.86 -1.12
C PRO A 227 -3.51 1.52 -0.69
N VAL A 228 -4.37 1.07 -1.61
CA VAL A 228 -5.75 0.66 -1.29
C VAL A 228 -5.78 -0.52 -0.33
N ILE A 229 -4.96 -1.56 -0.55
CA ILE A 229 -4.87 -2.70 0.37
C ILE A 229 -4.40 -2.24 1.75
N LEU A 230 -3.39 -1.35 1.81
CA LEU A 230 -2.90 -0.82 3.07
C LEU A 230 -3.97 -0.02 3.81
N ILE A 231 -4.79 0.78 3.12
CA ILE A 231 -5.91 1.49 3.74
C ILE A 231 -6.93 0.48 4.27
N LEU A 232 -7.36 -0.48 3.45
CA LEU A 232 -8.32 -1.51 3.88
C LEU A 232 -7.82 -2.33 5.07
N LEU A 233 -6.52 -2.59 5.15
CA LEU A 233 -5.90 -3.33 6.24
C LEU A 233 -6.01 -2.55 7.56
N LYS A 234 -5.87 -1.22 7.51
CA LYS A 234 -6.07 -0.36 8.68
C LYS A 234 -7.53 -0.30 9.09
N GLU A 235 -8.45 -0.12 8.14
CA GLU A 235 -9.89 -0.12 8.38
C GLU A 235 -10.43 -1.49 8.85
N ALA A 236 -9.63 -2.55 8.74
CA ALA A 236 -9.95 -3.87 9.25
C ALA A 236 -9.33 -4.15 10.63
N ALA A 237 -8.45 -3.27 11.15
CA ALA A 237 -7.80 -3.47 12.42
C ALA A 237 -8.82 -3.34 13.57
N PRO A 238 -8.88 -4.31 14.51
CA PRO A 238 -9.87 -4.30 15.60
C PRO A 238 -9.61 -3.21 16.64
N ALA A 239 -8.35 -2.79 16.79
CA ALA A 239 -7.98 -1.68 17.66
C ALA A 239 -6.69 -0.99 17.18
N PRO A 240 -6.50 0.31 17.47
CA PRO A 240 -5.28 1.04 17.14
C PRO A 240 -4.01 0.42 17.74
N SER A 241 -4.11 -0.19 18.92
CA SER A 241 -3.00 -0.86 19.63
C SER A 241 -2.42 -2.06 18.85
N CYS A 242 -3.23 -2.67 17.97
CA CYS A 242 -2.86 -3.83 17.16
C CYS A 242 -2.25 -3.46 15.80
N LEU A 243 -2.37 -2.20 15.38
CA LEU A 243 -2.02 -1.73 14.04
C LEU A 243 -0.53 -1.93 13.72
N GLY A 244 0.35 -1.75 14.71
CA GLY A 244 1.78 -1.99 14.56
C GLY A 244 2.11 -3.45 14.23
N LYS A 245 1.46 -4.41 14.90
CA LYS A 245 1.65 -5.84 14.63
C LYS A 245 1.13 -6.23 13.24
N ILE A 246 -0.04 -5.72 12.87
CA ILE A 246 -0.67 -5.98 11.57
C ILE A 246 0.18 -5.40 10.43
N ASN A 247 0.63 -4.15 10.53
CA ASN A 247 1.50 -3.53 9.53
C ASN A 247 2.87 -4.18 9.47
N GLY A 248 3.45 -4.57 10.62
CA GLY A 248 4.70 -5.32 10.65
C GLY A 248 4.59 -6.64 9.92
N LEU A 249 3.50 -7.39 10.14
CA LEU A 249 3.23 -8.64 9.41
C LEU A 249 3.04 -8.37 7.91
N ALA A 250 2.23 -7.39 7.53
CA ALA A 250 2.00 -7.01 6.14
C ALA A 250 3.29 -6.60 5.41
N ALA A 251 4.15 -5.80 6.06
CA ALA A 251 5.44 -5.40 5.51
C ALA A 251 6.38 -6.60 5.34
N SER A 252 6.41 -7.50 6.32
CA SER A 252 7.23 -8.72 6.30
C SER A 252 6.76 -9.71 5.22
N THR A 253 5.44 -9.94 5.10
CA THR A 253 4.83 -10.74 4.03
C THR A 253 5.15 -10.13 2.67
N GLY A 254 4.98 -8.81 2.52
CA GLY A 254 5.35 -8.11 1.31
C GLY A 254 6.81 -8.36 0.95
N ALA A 255 7.74 -8.12 1.88
CA ALA A 255 9.18 -8.33 1.67
C ALA A 255 9.51 -9.78 1.28
N ALA A 256 8.96 -10.78 1.97
CA ALA A 256 9.15 -12.19 1.65
C ALA A 256 8.68 -12.51 0.21
N CYS A 257 7.50 -12.01 -0.18
CA CYS A 257 6.99 -12.17 -1.54
C CYS A 257 7.90 -11.49 -2.58
N ARG A 258 8.45 -10.30 -2.33
CA ARG A 258 9.39 -9.63 -3.26
C ARG A 258 10.67 -10.45 -3.44
N THR A 259 11.21 -10.97 -2.35
CA THR A 259 12.43 -11.80 -2.35
C THR A 259 12.23 -13.08 -3.16
N LEU A 260 11.06 -13.72 -3.05
CA LEU A 260 10.73 -14.93 -3.80
C LEU A 260 10.36 -14.67 -5.26
N ALA A 261 9.79 -13.50 -5.57
CA ALA A 261 9.32 -13.18 -6.91
C ALA A 261 10.42 -13.19 -7.97
N SER A 262 11.62 -12.67 -7.67
CA SER A 262 12.74 -12.59 -8.63
C SER A 262 13.31 -13.97 -9.02
N PRO A 263 13.72 -14.86 -8.06
CA PRO A 263 14.21 -16.19 -8.41
C PRO A 263 13.17 -17.03 -9.15
N ILE A 264 11.91 -16.99 -8.70
CA ILE A 264 10.85 -17.78 -9.32
C ILE A 264 10.57 -17.28 -10.74
N ALA A 265 10.48 -15.96 -10.95
CA ALA A 265 10.34 -15.38 -12.28
C ALA A 265 11.49 -15.78 -13.22
N GLY A 266 12.74 -15.73 -12.75
CA GLY A 266 13.91 -16.12 -13.53
C GLY A 266 13.89 -17.60 -13.93
N ILE A 267 13.55 -18.50 -12.99
CA ILE A 267 13.42 -19.94 -13.28
C ILE A 267 12.31 -20.20 -14.30
N LEU A 268 11.14 -19.57 -14.12
CA LEU A 268 10.02 -19.74 -15.07
C LEU A 268 10.36 -19.22 -16.47
N TYR A 269 11.07 -18.09 -16.55
CA TYR A 269 11.50 -17.55 -17.83
C TYR A 269 12.53 -18.47 -18.50
N GLY A 270 13.49 -19.01 -17.73
CA GLY A 270 14.46 -19.99 -18.20
C GLY A 270 13.80 -21.25 -18.76
N ILE A 271 12.84 -21.83 -18.03
CA ILE A 271 12.03 -22.95 -18.52
C ILE A 271 11.28 -22.54 -19.79
N GLY A 272 10.74 -21.33 -19.85
CA GLY A 272 10.06 -20.77 -21.02
C GLY A 272 10.96 -20.71 -22.27
N ILE A 273 12.24 -20.42 -22.12
CA ILE A 273 13.22 -20.47 -23.21
C ILE A 273 13.46 -21.92 -23.67
N GLU A 274 13.63 -22.87 -22.73
CA GLU A 274 13.88 -24.28 -23.06
C GLU A 274 12.74 -24.94 -23.84
N ILE A 275 11.49 -24.51 -23.60
CA ILE A 275 10.30 -25.04 -24.29
C ILE A 275 9.86 -24.19 -25.49
N ASP A 276 10.65 -23.18 -25.89
CA ASP A 276 10.30 -22.20 -26.93
C ASP A 276 8.95 -21.48 -26.69
N PHE A 277 8.61 -21.23 -25.42
CA PHE A 277 7.38 -20.57 -24.99
C PHE A 277 7.63 -19.61 -23.81
N THR A 278 8.29 -18.48 -24.08
CA THR A 278 8.61 -17.42 -23.10
C THR A 278 7.35 -16.78 -22.49
N ALA A 279 6.22 -16.87 -23.19
CA ALA A 279 4.91 -16.48 -22.67
C ALA A 279 4.51 -17.21 -21.37
N LEU A 280 5.09 -18.39 -21.08
CA LEU A 280 4.80 -19.19 -19.88
C LEU A 280 4.90 -18.37 -18.58
N ALA A 281 5.97 -17.58 -18.45
CA ALA A 281 6.22 -16.79 -17.24
C ALA A 281 5.11 -15.75 -16.99
N TRP A 282 4.58 -15.18 -18.07
CA TRP A 282 3.44 -14.25 -18.03
C TRP A 282 2.14 -14.96 -17.69
N TRP A 283 1.90 -16.16 -18.24
CA TRP A 283 0.72 -16.96 -17.95
C TRP A 283 0.66 -17.41 -16.49
N VAL A 284 1.79 -17.86 -15.92
CA VAL A 284 1.83 -18.26 -14.51
C VAL A 284 1.66 -17.05 -13.60
N SER A 285 2.32 -15.92 -13.91
CA SER A 285 2.11 -14.68 -13.14
C SER A 285 0.67 -14.18 -13.23
N GLY A 286 0.05 -14.29 -14.40
CA GLY A 286 -1.36 -14.00 -14.64
C GLY A 286 -2.29 -14.95 -13.88
N ALA A 287 -1.97 -16.24 -13.80
CA ALA A 287 -2.72 -17.20 -12.99
C ALA A 287 -2.69 -16.83 -11.51
N VAL A 288 -1.54 -16.40 -10.99
CA VAL A 288 -1.45 -15.90 -9.60
C VAL A 288 -2.25 -14.61 -9.41
N ALA A 289 -2.25 -13.70 -10.39
CA ALA A 289 -3.10 -12.51 -10.36
C ALA A 289 -4.60 -12.87 -10.37
N ILE A 290 -5.01 -13.90 -11.13
CA ILE A 290 -6.39 -14.42 -11.14
C ILE A 290 -6.75 -15.02 -9.79
N LEU A 291 -5.83 -15.76 -9.15
CA LEU A 291 -6.05 -16.25 -7.79
C LEU A 291 -6.27 -15.09 -6.80
N GLY A 292 -5.50 -14.00 -6.94
CA GLY A 292 -5.74 -12.77 -6.19
C GLY A 292 -7.12 -12.16 -6.45
N ALA A 293 -7.53 -12.07 -7.72
CA ALA A 293 -8.85 -11.58 -8.10
C ALA A 293 -9.99 -12.42 -7.52
N ILE A 294 -9.86 -13.75 -7.54
CA ILE A 294 -10.82 -14.66 -6.93
C ILE A 294 -10.84 -14.47 -5.41
N GLN A 295 -9.67 -14.33 -4.79
CA GLN A 295 -9.53 -14.18 -3.34
C GLN A 295 -10.23 -12.92 -2.80
N VAL A 296 -10.31 -11.83 -3.57
CA VAL A 296 -11.04 -10.61 -3.19
C VAL A 296 -12.51 -10.87 -2.90
N PHE A 297 -13.17 -11.77 -3.62
CA PHE A 297 -14.59 -12.06 -3.41
C PHE A 297 -14.88 -12.80 -2.09
N PHE A 298 -13.86 -13.38 -1.45
CA PHE A 298 -13.98 -14.03 -0.15
C PHE A 298 -13.75 -13.07 1.03
N ILE A 299 -13.40 -11.80 0.76
CA ILE A 299 -13.17 -10.80 1.80
C ILE A 299 -14.51 -10.15 2.17
N ASN A 300 -14.95 -10.37 3.42
CA ASN A 300 -16.17 -9.76 3.93
C ASN A 300 -16.02 -8.23 3.96
N ARG A 301 -17.01 -7.54 3.37
CA ARG A 301 -17.13 -6.09 3.47
C ARG A 301 -17.81 -5.75 4.80
N LYS A 302 -17.12 -5.01 5.68
CA LYS A 302 -17.80 -4.34 6.79
C LYS A 302 -18.57 -3.16 6.21
N LYS A 303 -19.88 -3.08 6.46
CA LYS A 303 -20.67 -1.89 6.13
C LYS A 303 -20.10 -0.79 7.01
N SER A 304 -19.77 0.37 6.44
CA SER A 304 -19.37 1.51 7.26
C SER A 304 -20.60 1.86 8.10
N SER A 305 -20.53 1.72 9.42
CA SER A 305 -21.53 2.31 10.31
C SER A 305 -21.64 3.79 9.96
N GLU A 306 -22.86 4.30 9.85
CA GLU A 306 -23.07 5.72 9.53
C GLU A 306 -22.55 6.57 10.70
N TRP A 307 -21.40 7.22 10.49
CA TRP A 307 -20.79 8.11 11.48
C TRP A 307 -21.65 9.36 11.61
N HIS A 308 -22.31 9.51 12.76
CA HIS A 308 -23.07 10.72 13.07
C HIS A 308 -22.18 11.67 13.87
N GLN A 309 -21.70 12.74 13.24
CA GLN A 309 -21.03 13.84 13.95
C GLN A 309 -22.08 14.68 14.70
N VAL A 310 -22.21 14.45 16.01
CA VAL A 310 -23.05 15.29 16.87
C VAL A 310 -22.22 16.48 17.36
N ARG A 311 -22.48 17.66 16.81
CA ARG A 311 -21.88 18.91 17.31
C ARG A 311 -22.77 19.47 18.42
N ALA A 312 -22.23 19.67 19.62
CA ALA A 312 -22.93 20.37 20.69
C ALA A 312 -23.32 21.78 20.23
N ARG A 313 -24.63 22.06 20.14
CA ARG A 313 -25.16 23.31 19.55
C ARG A 313 -25.46 24.41 20.57
N ALA A 314 -25.10 24.25 21.85
CA ALA A 314 -25.39 25.25 22.87
C ALA A 314 -24.18 25.49 23.79
N PRO A 315 -23.60 26.70 23.83
CA PRO A 315 -22.70 27.07 24.90
C PRO A 315 -23.51 27.23 26.19
N CYS A 316 -23.31 26.32 27.14
CA CYS A 316 -23.84 26.47 28.49
C CYS A 316 -23.22 27.71 29.13
N ARG A 317 -24.02 28.76 29.35
CA ARG A 317 -23.62 30.09 29.84
C ARG A 317 -23.10 30.12 31.30
N PHE A 318 -22.85 28.96 31.91
CA PHE A 318 -22.56 28.81 33.34
C PHE A 318 -21.23 28.13 33.67
N MET A 319 -20.38 27.84 32.68
CA MET A 319 -19.06 27.23 32.93
C MET A 319 -17.95 28.28 32.79
N PRO A 320 -16.95 28.34 33.71
CA PRO A 320 -15.81 29.23 33.57
C PRO A 320 -14.99 28.89 32.30
N PRO A 321 -14.21 29.85 31.76
CA PRO A 321 -13.53 29.69 30.49
C PRO A 321 -12.33 28.75 30.65
N GLU A 322 -12.56 27.45 30.55
CA GLU A 322 -11.46 26.53 30.20
C GLU A 322 -11.24 26.53 28.69
N GLU A 323 -9.97 26.44 28.34
CA GLU A 323 -9.43 26.29 26.99
C GLU A 323 -10.28 25.33 26.17
N HIS A 324 -10.87 25.82 25.08
CA HIS A 324 -11.64 25.02 24.14
C HIS A 324 -10.75 23.95 23.50
N ARG A 325 -10.63 22.78 24.14
CA ARG A 325 -10.36 21.54 23.42
C ARG A 325 -11.65 21.15 22.71
N GLN A 326 -11.62 21.17 21.38
CA GLN A 326 -12.69 20.62 20.56
C GLN A 326 -12.75 19.10 20.80
N GLU A 327 -13.51 18.66 21.80
CA GLU A 327 -13.82 17.24 21.98
C GLU A 327 -14.80 16.82 20.88
N ILE A 328 -14.28 16.11 19.87
CA ILE A 328 -15.08 15.49 18.82
C ILE A 328 -15.47 14.10 19.36
N VAL A 329 -16.72 13.96 19.80
CA VAL A 329 -17.25 12.67 20.25
C VAL A 329 -17.72 11.88 19.04
N HIS A 330 -17.14 10.70 18.84
CA HIS A 330 -17.52 9.78 17.77
C HIS A 330 -18.54 8.77 18.32
N ILE A 331 -19.76 8.77 17.76
CA ILE A 331 -20.83 7.85 18.17
C ILE A 331 -20.97 6.80 17.09
N VAL A 332 -20.77 5.53 17.47
CA VAL A 332 -21.02 4.37 16.62
C VAL A 332 -22.26 3.67 17.17
N VAL A 333 -23.34 3.69 16.39
CA VAL A 333 -24.55 2.93 16.67
C VAL A 333 -24.34 1.54 16.10
N GLN A 334 -24.24 0.53 16.96
CA GLN A 334 -24.17 -0.87 16.54
C GLN A 334 -25.59 -1.39 16.26
N ASP A 335 -25.80 -1.94 15.06
CA ASP A 335 -27.03 -2.68 14.76
C ASP A 335 -27.02 -4.03 15.52
N GLU A 336 -28.14 -4.40 16.16
CA GLU A 336 -28.25 -5.61 17.00
C GLU A 336 -27.83 -6.91 16.26
N GLU A 337 -28.04 -6.97 14.94
CA GLU A 337 -27.65 -8.09 14.10
C GLU A 337 -26.11 -8.23 13.92
N GLU A 338 -25.36 -7.12 13.93
CA GLU A 338 -23.89 -7.15 13.82
C GLU A 338 -23.23 -7.61 15.13
N GLN A 339 -23.85 -7.31 16.29
CA GLN A 339 -23.39 -7.79 17.59
C GLN A 339 -23.46 -9.31 17.74
N GLU A 340 -24.57 -9.94 17.33
CA GLU A 340 -24.69 -11.41 17.38
C GLU A 340 -23.68 -12.11 16.46
N LEU A 341 -23.42 -11.54 15.27
CA LEU A 341 -22.45 -12.06 14.32
C LEU A 341 -20.99 -11.91 14.80
N GLU A 342 -20.62 -10.76 15.35
CA GLU A 342 -19.27 -10.56 15.92
C GLU A 342 -19.05 -11.40 17.19
N ALA A 343 -20.08 -11.54 18.05
CA ALA A 343 -20.01 -12.37 19.24
C ALA A 343 -19.89 -13.88 18.90
N ASP A 344 -20.61 -14.37 17.88
CA ASP A 344 -20.49 -15.76 17.42
C ASP A 344 -19.14 -16.00 16.73
N GLU A 345 -18.62 -15.04 15.95
CA GLU A 345 -17.29 -15.13 15.34
C GLU A 345 -16.17 -15.11 16.40
N GLN A 346 -16.26 -14.24 17.41
CA GLN A 346 -15.31 -14.22 18.52
C GLN A 346 -15.34 -15.51 19.36
N ARG A 347 -16.53 -16.07 19.64
CA ARG A 347 -16.65 -17.37 20.33
C ARG A 347 -16.01 -18.50 19.53
N ARG A 348 -16.14 -18.51 18.19
CA ARG A 348 -15.51 -19.51 17.32
C ARG A 348 -14.00 -19.37 17.20
N LEU A 349 -13.44 -18.18 17.39
CA LEU A 349 -11.99 -17.94 17.34
C LEU A 349 -11.29 -18.21 18.68
N LEU A 350 -12.04 -18.27 19.78
CA LEU A 350 -11.54 -18.53 21.13
C LEU A 350 -11.77 -19.96 21.64
N ALA A 351 -12.61 -20.74 20.95
CA ALA A 351 -12.82 -22.19 21.18
C ALA A 351 -11.86 -23.01 20.33
#